data_AF-A0A0D3IE30-F1
#
_entry.id   AF-A0A0D3IE30-F1
#
_cell.length_a   1.000
_cell.length_b   1.000
_cell.length_c   1.000
_cell.angle_alpha   90.00
_cell.angle_beta   90.00
_cell.angle_gamma   90.00
#
_symmetry.space_group_name_H-M   'P 1'
#
loop_
_entity.id
_entity.type
_entity.pdbx_description
1 polymer ?
#
loop_
_entity_poly.entity_id
_entity_poly.type
_entity_poly.pdbx_seq_one_letter_code
_entity_poly.pdbx_strand_id
1 'polypeptide(L)'
;MMPEFRDKWMACLLPVLDEFVNSYRGEVNFSFWQTMVKLRSTGGGSGSHSFISGWISILYPYLANGQANILRPWAEMFFHGPESSDFPATTSSVPCDWEYHGTQYDLHFHAGIIGFTQDSDTGSLEPVLGWSATHDPNSDPESRLAYLEREIVEIRKGHPAAETKDGEEEGEEEGEEEGDRNAAVRIRTMQREVKQLKRALKSTADS
;
A
#
# COMPACT_ATOMS: atom_id res chain seq x y z
N MET A 1 -10.98 20.90 -15.14
CA MET A 1 -9.52 20.99 -14.88
C MET A 1 -9.07 22.40 -15.25
N MET A 2 -8.35 23.10 -14.36
CA MET A 2 -7.87 24.46 -14.65
C MET A 2 -6.87 24.40 -15.82
N PRO A 3 -7.00 25.22 -16.89
CA PRO A 3 -6.13 25.16 -18.08
C PRO A 3 -4.63 25.24 -17.75
N GLU A 4 -4.25 26.11 -16.81
CA GLU A 4 -2.85 26.27 -16.37
C GLU A 4 -2.26 24.99 -15.74
N PHE A 5 -3.07 24.27 -14.96
CA PHE A 5 -2.65 23.02 -14.35
C PHE A 5 -2.41 21.95 -15.42
N ARG A 6 -3.34 21.83 -16.38
CA ARG A 6 -3.21 20.89 -17.50
C ARG A 6 -1.91 21.16 -18.25
N ASP A 7 -1.67 22.42 -18.61
CA ASP A 7 -0.52 22.78 -19.43
C ASP A 7 0.80 22.50 -18.69
N LYS A 8 0.86 22.76 -17.38
CA LYS A 8 2.02 22.45 -16.54
C LYS A 8 2.24 20.93 -16.39
N TRP A 9 1.19 20.16 -16.14
CA TRP A 9 1.29 18.72 -15.95
C TRP A 9 1.63 18.00 -17.25
N MET A 10 0.96 18.36 -18.36
CA MET A 10 1.22 17.78 -19.68
C MET A 10 2.67 18.02 -20.13
N ALA A 11 3.25 19.19 -19.85
CA ALA A 11 4.65 19.47 -20.15
C ALA A 11 5.63 18.49 -19.46
N CYS A 12 5.25 17.94 -18.30
CA CYS A 12 6.04 16.93 -17.59
C CYS A 12 5.65 15.50 -17.99
N LEU A 13 4.36 15.24 -18.23
CA LEU A 13 3.83 13.90 -18.50
C LEU A 13 4.12 13.43 -19.92
N LEU A 14 4.00 14.29 -20.94
CA LEU A 14 4.16 13.88 -22.33
C LEU A 14 5.55 13.27 -22.61
N PRO A 15 6.68 13.86 -22.17
CA PRO A 15 7.98 13.25 -22.35
C PRO A 15 8.12 11.88 -21.68
N VAL A 16 7.44 11.67 -20.54
CA VAL A 16 7.40 10.35 -19.88
C VAL A 16 6.66 9.37 -20.78
N LEU A 17 5.48 9.72 -21.30
CA LEU A 17 4.70 8.85 -22.18
C LEU A 17 5.40 8.58 -23.53
N ASP A 18 6.15 9.53 -24.06
CA ASP A 18 6.96 9.33 -25.26
C ASP A 18 7.99 8.22 -25.07
N GLU A 19 8.61 8.12 -23.89
CA GLU A 19 9.55 7.02 -23.56
C GLU A 19 8.85 5.65 -23.47
N PHE A 20 7.57 5.59 -23.07
CA PHE A 20 6.79 4.34 -23.16
C PHE A 20 6.58 3.93 -24.62
N VAL A 21 6.24 4.89 -25.50
CA VAL A 21 6.04 4.63 -26.93
C VAL A 21 7.36 4.21 -27.59
N ASN A 22 8.47 4.88 -27.28
CA ASN A 22 9.80 4.53 -27.79
C ASN A 22 10.21 3.12 -27.35
N SER A 23 10.00 2.80 -26.07
CA SER A 23 10.30 1.47 -25.53
C SER A 23 9.47 0.38 -26.20
N TYR A 24 8.18 0.63 -26.45
CA TYR A 24 7.31 -0.28 -27.20
C TYR A 24 7.80 -0.50 -28.64
N ARG A 25 8.38 0.53 -29.27
CA ARG A 25 8.99 0.44 -30.62
C ARG A 25 10.38 -0.23 -30.64
N GLY A 26 10.94 -0.57 -29.47
CA GLY A 26 12.27 -1.16 -29.34
C GLY A 26 13.40 -0.14 -29.17
N GLU A 27 13.10 1.16 -29.09
CA GLU A 27 14.06 2.25 -28.86
C GLU A 27 14.16 2.56 -27.36
N VAL A 28 14.65 1.59 -26.58
CA VAL A 28 14.64 1.66 -25.11
C VAL A 28 15.73 2.60 -24.57
N ASN A 29 15.30 3.65 -23.86
CA ASN A 29 16.19 4.51 -23.08
C ASN A 29 16.43 3.94 -21.67
N PHE A 30 17.51 3.16 -21.50
CA PHE A 30 17.82 2.54 -20.22
C PHE A 30 18.05 3.54 -19.08
N SER A 31 18.65 4.70 -19.36
CA SER A 31 18.89 5.72 -18.34
C SER A 31 17.58 6.30 -17.80
N PHE A 32 16.60 6.53 -18.67
CA PHE A 32 15.25 6.91 -18.26
C PHE A 32 14.63 5.87 -17.31
N TRP A 33 14.56 4.60 -17.72
CA TRP A 33 13.95 3.54 -16.90
C TRP A 33 14.66 3.30 -15.57
N GLN A 34 15.99 3.40 -15.56
CA GLN A 34 16.80 3.29 -14.34
C GLN A 34 16.56 4.42 -13.33
N THR A 35 15.87 5.49 -13.73
CA THR A 35 15.51 6.63 -12.86
C THR A 35 14.03 6.67 -12.49
N MET A 36 13.27 5.59 -12.75
CA MET A 36 11.83 5.53 -12.49
C MET A 36 11.46 5.85 -11.04
N VAL A 37 12.13 5.22 -10.06
CA VAL A 37 11.81 5.39 -8.64
C VAL A 37 12.78 6.37 -7.96
N LYS A 38 14.08 6.28 -8.26
CA LYS A 38 15.12 7.14 -7.68
C LYS A 38 16.17 7.53 -8.73
N LEU A 39 16.62 8.78 -8.69
CA LEU A 39 17.78 9.20 -9.48
C LEU A 39 19.07 8.60 -8.91
N ARG A 40 19.90 7.99 -9.77
CA ARG A 40 21.10 7.25 -9.34
C ARG A 40 22.32 8.12 -9.05
N SER A 41 22.34 9.41 -9.42
CA SER A 41 23.52 10.29 -9.26
C SER A 41 23.46 11.25 -8.07
N THR A 42 22.67 10.98 -7.04
CA THR A 42 22.50 11.90 -5.90
C THR A 42 23.68 11.93 -4.92
N GLY A 43 24.88 11.46 -5.28
CA GLY A 43 26.11 11.62 -4.46
C GLY A 43 26.09 11.00 -3.05
N GLY A 44 24.97 10.43 -2.61
CA GLY A 44 24.76 9.77 -1.33
C GLY A 44 24.47 8.29 -1.51
N GLY A 45 24.89 7.48 -0.54
CA GLY A 45 24.72 6.03 -0.56
C GLY A 45 23.26 5.58 -0.67
N SER A 46 23.07 4.34 -1.11
CA SER A 46 21.75 3.68 -1.12
C SER A 46 21.14 3.75 0.30
N GLY A 47 19.89 4.21 0.41
CA GLY A 47 19.16 4.30 1.69
C GLY A 47 19.22 5.64 2.43
N SER A 48 19.97 6.64 1.94
CA SER A 48 20.10 7.94 2.64
C SER A 48 18.82 8.79 2.68
N HIS A 49 17.80 8.48 1.86
CA HIS A 49 16.60 9.30 1.71
C HIS A 49 15.35 8.43 1.48
N SER A 50 14.27 8.73 2.21
CA SER A 50 12.95 8.07 2.16
C SER A 50 12.10 8.48 0.95
N PHE A 51 12.34 9.66 0.38
CA PHE A 51 11.54 10.21 -0.70
C PHE A 51 11.77 9.55 -2.07
N ILE A 52 10.76 9.65 -2.93
CA ILE A 52 10.75 9.21 -4.33
C ILE A 52 11.14 10.39 -5.22
N SER A 53 12.37 10.38 -5.74
CA SER A 53 12.89 11.43 -6.64
C SER A 53 12.69 11.13 -8.12
N GLY A 54 12.36 9.89 -8.47
CA GLY A 54 12.22 9.46 -9.85
C GLY A 54 10.99 10.01 -10.57
N TRP A 55 10.98 9.79 -11.89
CA TRP A 55 9.92 10.30 -12.77
C TRP A 55 8.55 9.70 -12.50
N ILE A 56 8.43 8.58 -11.78
CA ILE A 56 7.15 7.94 -11.45
C ILE A 56 6.21 8.88 -10.69
N SER A 57 6.76 9.82 -9.92
CA SER A 57 5.99 10.83 -9.19
C SER A 57 5.15 11.74 -10.10
N ILE A 58 5.53 11.91 -11.36
CA ILE A 58 4.80 12.72 -12.37
C ILE A 58 3.42 12.13 -12.68
N LEU A 59 3.24 10.81 -12.51
CA LEU A 59 1.95 10.14 -12.70
C LEU A 59 0.91 10.53 -11.63
N TYR A 60 1.36 11.14 -10.53
CA TYR A 60 0.54 11.55 -9.40
C TYR A 60 0.56 13.08 -9.28
N PRO A 61 -0.34 13.79 -9.99
CA PRO A 61 -0.35 15.24 -9.92
C PRO A 61 -0.87 15.81 -8.59
N TYR A 62 -1.50 14.97 -7.77
CA TYR A 62 -1.97 15.30 -6.43
C TYR A 62 -1.48 14.27 -5.41
N LEU A 63 -1.21 14.73 -4.20
CA LEU A 63 -0.84 13.91 -3.06
C LEU A 63 -2.09 13.55 -2.24
N ALA A 64 -1.94 12.59 -1.33
CA ALA A 64 -3.01 12.09 -0.46
C ALA A 64 -3.67 13.20 0.39
N ASN A 65 -2.93 14.25 0.70
CA ASN A 65 -3.44 15.43 1.43
C ASN A 65 -4.24 16.41 0.54
N GLY A 66 -4.47 16.08 -0.74
CA GLY A 66 -5.18 16.92 -1.71
C GLY A 66 -4.36 18.06 -2.30
N GLN A 67 -3.11 18.25 -1.86
CA GLN A 67 -2.23 19.26 -2.43
C GLN A 67 -1.65 18.80 -3.77
N ALA A 68 -1.34 19.76 -4.63
CA ALA A 68 -0.65 19.49 -5.89
C ALA A 68 0.77 18.99 -5.61
N ASN A 69 1.17 17.94 -6.32
CA ASN A 69 2.53 17.44 -6.28
C ASN A 69 3.51 18.42 -6.95
N ILE A 70 4.80 18.26 -6.69
CA ILE A 70 5.86 19.05 -7.31
C ILE A 70 6.03 18.58 -8.77
N LEU A 71 5.29 19.23 -9.68
CA LEU A 71 5.37 18.97 -11.11
C LEU A 71 6.54 19.75 -11.73
N ARG A 72 7.65 19.06 -11.96
CA ARG A 72 8.85 19.53 -12.67
C ARG A 72 9.35 18.44 -13.63
N PRO A 73 10.14 18.80 -14.65
CA PRO A 73 10.85 17.82 -15.46
C PRO A 73 11.68 16.89 -14.56
N TRP A 74 11.60 15.57 -14.78
CA TRP A 74 12.26 14.58 -13.91
C TRP A 74 13.77 14.76 -13.85
N ALA A 75 14.38 15.29 -14.91
CA ALA A 75 15.80 15.62 -14.98
C ALA A 75 16.21 16.72 -13.98
N GLU A 76 15.26 17.42 -13.36
CA GLU A 76 15.50 18.49 -12.38
C GLU A 76 15.12 18.07 -10.94
N MET A 77 14.58 16.87 -10.73
CA MET A 77 14.06 16.39 -9.43
C MET A 77 15.15 15.83 -8.50
N PHE A 78 16.35 16.38 -8.54
CA PHE A 78 17.44 15.97 -7.65
C PHE A 78 17.09 16.33 -6.20
N PHE A 79 17.22 15.35 -5.30
CA PHE A 79 17.07 15.52 -3.84
C PHE A 79 15.70 15.97 -3.32
N HIS A 80 14.67 15.94 -4.16
CA HIS A 80 13.32 16.35 -3.79
C HIS A 80 12.29 15.35 -4.30
N GLY A 81 11.23 15.15 -3.53
CA GLY A 81 10.10 14.33 -3.91
C GLY A 81 9.19 14.00 -2.72
N PRO A 82 7.97 13.53 -2.98
CA PRO A 82 7.09 13.01 -1.95
C PRO A 82 7.66 11.74 -1.30
N GLU A 83 7.28 11.49 -0.06
CA GLU A 83 7.48 10.18 0.57
C GLU A 83 6.47 9.17 0.01
N SER A 84 6.76 7.88 0.15
CA SER A 84 5.85 6.83 -0.31
C SER A 84 4.45 6.92 0.30
N SER A 85 4.33 7.45 1.53
CA SER A 85 3.05 7.65 2.23
C SER A 85 2.27 8.89 1.74
N ASP A 86 2.89 9.78 0.98
CA ASP A 86 2.21 10.98 0.47
C ASP A 86 1.41 10.68 -0.80
N PHE A 87 1.60 9.51 -1.42
CA PHE A 87 0.84 9.11 -2.59
C PHE A 87 -0.58 8.69 -2.20
N PRO A 88 -1.60 9.10 -2.98
CA PRO A 88 -2.98 8.71 -2.71
C PRO A 88 -3.13 7.19 -2.85
N ALA A 89 -3.99 6.61 -2.01
CA ALA A 89 -4.38 5.22 -2.14
C ALA A 89 -5.07 4.97 -3.49
N THR A 90 -4.81 3.82 -4.10
CA THR A 90 -5.49 3.35 -5.32
C THR A 90 -6.87 2.76 -5.03
N THR A 91 -7.22 2.62 -3.75
CA THR A 91 -8.52 2.16 -3.26
C THR A 91 -9.27 3.29 -2.58
N SER A 92 -10.58 3.29 -2.76
CA SER A 92 -11.52 4.13 -2.00
C SER A 92 -12.11 3.30 -0.87
N SER A 93 -12.36 3.93 0.26
CA SER A 93 -13.01 3.35 1.43
C SER A 93 -14.16 4.23 1.89
N VAL A 94 -15.32 3.64 2.18
CA VAL A 94 -16.50 4.34 2.71
C VAL A 94 -17.12 3.57 3.89
N PRO A 95 -17.51 4.25 4.98
CA PRO A 95 -18.24 3.61 6.06
C PRO A 95 -19.63 3.19 5.57
N CYS A 96 -20.12 2.07 6.11
CA CYS A 96 -21.39 1.45 5.76
C CYS A 96 -22.03 0.87 7.03
N ASP A 97 -23.16 1.43 7.42
CA ASP A 97 -23.97 0.88 8.49
C ASP A 97 -24.81 -0.26 7.92
N TRP A 98 -24.62 -1.48 8.41
CA TRP A 98 -25.43 -2.63 7.99
C TRP A 98 -26.28 -3.16 9.14
N GLU A 99 -27.61 -3.04 9.01
CA GLU A 99 -28.55 -3.73 9.88
C GLU A 99 -28.95 -5.10 9.30
N TYR A 100 -28.68 -6.17 10.04
CA TYR A 100 -29.07 -7.54 9.69
C TYR A 100 -29.75 -8.22 10.88
N HIS A 101 -31.02 -8.59 10.70
CA HIS A 101 -31.88 -9.18 11.75
C HIS A 101 -31.88 -8.42 13.08
N GLY A 102 -31.90 -7.08 13.04
CA GLY A 102 -31.91 -6.22 14.22
C GLY A 102 -30.55 -6.08 14.93
N THR A 103 -29.48 -6.64 14.35
CA THR A 103 -28.10 -6.37 14.77
C THR A 103 -27.49 -5.35 13.81
N GLN A 104 -26.90 -4.28 14.32
CA GLN A 104 -26.10 -3.35 13.52
C GLN A 104 -24.64 -3.78 13.47
N TYR A 105 -24.04 -3.62 12.29
CA TYR A 105 -22.65 -3.88 12.00
C TYR A 105 -22.03 -2.63 11.37
N ASP A 106 -21.00 -2.12 12.04
CA ASP A 106 -20.18 -1.03 11.52
C ASP A 106 -19.14 -1.63 10.55
N LEU A 107 -19.30 -1.32 9.27
CA LEU A 107 -18.44 -1.82 8.20
C LEU A 107 -17.76 -0.67 7.45
N HIS A 108 -16.59 -0.95 6.88
CA HIS A 108 -16.04 -0.20 5.77
C HIS A 108 -16.08 -1.02 4.49
N PHE A 109 -16.57 -0.41 3.42
CA PHE A 109 -16.51 -0.97 2.08
C PHE A 109 -15.33 -0.36 1.33
N HIS A 110 -14.43 -1.21 0.86
CA HIS A 110 -13.25 -0.84 0.10
C HIS A 110 -13.41 -1.28 -1.34
N ALA A 111 -13.03 -0.44 -2.31
CA ALA A 111 -13.02 -0.79 -3.73
C ALA A 111 -11.90 -0.06 -4.48
N GLY A 112 -11.30 -0.72 -5.48
CA GLY A 112 -10.28 -0.13 -6.33
C GLY A 112 -9.34 -1.17 -6.93
N ILE A 113 -8.12 -0.74 -7.28
CA ILE A 113 -7.07 -1.65 -7.74
C ILE A 113 -6.52 -2.40 -6.52
N ILE A 114 -6.73 -3.72 -6.50
CA ILE A 114 -6.29 -4.60 -5.41
C ILE A 114 -5.02 -5.39 -5.75
N GLY A 115 -4.59 -5.34 -7.01
CA GLY A 115 -3.41 -6.06 -7.49
C GLY A 115 -3.25 -5.92 -9.00
N PHE A 116 -2.47 -6.81 -9.58
CA PHE A 116 -2.29 -6.93 -11.02
C PHE A 116 -2.07 -8.40 -11.40
N THR A 117 -2.41 -8.75 -12.64
CA THR A 117 -2.03 -10.02 -13.27
C THR A 117 -0.96 -9.75 -14.33
N GLN A 118 -0.22 -10.79 -14.68
CA GLN A 118 0.68 -10.77 -15.82
C GLN A 118 0.32 -11.91 -16.78
N ASP A 119 0.14 -11.57 -18.05
CA ASP A 119 -0.04 -12.54 -19.11
C ASP A 119 1.28 -13.32 -19.33
N SER A 120 1.23 -14.65 -19.28
CA SER A 120 2.43 -15.49 -19.34
C SER A 120 3.12 -15.50 -20.70
N ASP A 121 2.36 -15.25 -21.77
CA ASP A 121 2.84 -15.41 -23.15
C ASP A 121 3.42 -14.08 -23.68
N THR A 122 2.79 -12.97 -23.34
CA THR A 122 3.15 -11.62 -23.79
C THR A 122 3.89 -10.79 -22.74
N GLY A 123 3.82 -11.19 -21.46
CA GLY A 123 4.37 -10.43 -20.34
C GLY A 123 3.58 -9.16 -19.97
N SER A 124 2.43 -8.93 -20.60
CA SER A 124 1.59 -7.74 -20.37
C SER A 124 1.01 -7.72 -18.96
N LEU A 125 0.99 -6.55 -18.32
CA LEU A 125 0.38 -6.35 -17.00
C LEU A 125 -1.04 -5.81 -17.12
N GLU A 126 -1.96 -6.36 -16.35
CA GLU A 126 -3.35 -5.90 -16.25
C GLU A 126 -3.71 -5.61 -14.78
N PRO A 127 -4.32 -4.46 -14.46
CA PRO A 127 -4.75 -4.18 -13.09
C PRO A 127 -5.95 -5.06 -12.71
N VAL A 128 -5.93 -5.60 -11.49
CA VAL A 128 -7.08 -6.32 -10.92
C VAL A 128 -7.90 -5.35 -10.08
N LEU A 129 -9.16 -5.16 -10.49
CA LEU A 129 -10.15 -4.43 -9.71
C LEU A 129 -10.86 -5.39 -8.74
N GLY A 130 -11.08 -4.93 -7.53
CA GLY A 130 -11.79 -5.72 -6.52
C GLY A 130 -12.43 -4.86 -5.46
N TRP A 131 -13.12 -5.55 -4.56
CA TRP A 131 -13.80 -4.95 -3.42
C TRP A 131 -13.73 -5.86 -2.20
N SER A 132 -13.81 -5.27 -1.02
CA SER A 132 -13.90 -6.00 0.24
C SER A 132 -14.72 -5.20 1.25
N ALA A 133 -15.36 -5.91 2.17
CA ALA A 133 -15.99 -5.31 3.34
C ALA A 133 -15.21 -5.73 4.58
N THR A 134 -14.83 -4.76 5.41
CA THR A 134 -14.14 -5.01 6.68
C THR A 134 -14.99 -4.48 7.82
N HIS A 135 -14.98 -5.15 8.97
CA HIS A 135 -15.51 -4.54 10.18
C HIS A 135 -14.67 -3.32 10.55
N ASP A 136 -15.35 -2.27 11.01
CA ASP A 136 -14.64 -1.22 11.70
C ASP A 136 -13.96 -1.77 12.95
N PRO A 137 -12.70 -1.39 13.23
CA PRO A 137 -12.17 -1.62 14.55
C PRO A 137 -13.09 -0.90 15.55
N ASN A 138 -13.59 -1.62 16.55
CA ASN A 138 -14.34 -1.00 17.65
C ASN A 138 -13.61 0.29 18.08
N SER A 139 -14.29 1.43 18.06
CA SER A 139 -13.67 2.74 18.30
C SER A 139 -13.11 2.88 19.72
N ASP A 140 -13.64 2.10 20.66
CA ASP A 140 -13.16 1.99 22.03
C ASP A 140 -11.97 1.01 22.14
N PRO A 141 -10.80 1.44 22.68
CA PRO A 141 -9.60 0.60 22.77
C PRO A 141 -9.79 -0.72 23.55
N GLU A 142 -10.63 -0.75 24.59
CA GLU A 142 -10.89 -1.97 25.36
C GLU A 142 -11.72 -2.97 24.55
N SER A 143 -12.78 -2.49 23.91
CA SER A 143 -13.62 -3.27 23.00
C SER A 143 -12.85 -3.77 21.79
N ARG A 144 -11.90 -2.98 21.27
CA ARG A 144 -11.00 -3.38 20.18
C ARG A 144 -10.04 -4.48 20.62
N LEU A 145 -9.46 -4.34 21.81
CA LEU A 145 -8.59 -5.35 22.40
C LEU A 145 -9.31 -6.69 22.57
N ALA A 146 -10.51 -6.66 23.16
CA ALA A 146 -11.34 -7.85 23.36
C ALA A 146 -11.71 -8.54 22.05
N TYR A 147 -12.05 -7.76 21.01
CA TYR A 147 -12.32 -8.29 19.67
C TYR A 147 -11.09 -8.99 19.08
N LEU A 148 -9.92 -8.33 19.08
CA LEU A 148 -8.68 -8.89 18.51
C LEU A 148 -8.25 -10.17 19.23
N GLU A 149 -8.33 -10.20 20.56
CA GLU A 149 -7.99 -11.39 21.34
C GLU A 149 -8.92 -12.56 21.02
N ARG A 150 -10.23 -12.29 20.87
CA ARG A 150 -11.21 -13.31 20.44
C ARG A 150 -10.94 -13.80 19.01
N GLU A 151 -10.71 -12.88 18.07
CA GLU A 151 -10.46 -13.20 16.67
C GLU A 151 -9.20 -14.05 16.49
N ILE A 152 -8.11 -13.74 17.22
CA ILE A 152 -6.89 -14.56 17.23
C ILE A 152 -7.19 -15.99 17.68
N VAL A 153 -8.03 -16.16 18.71
CA VAL A 153 -8.41 -17.49 19.21
C VAL A 153 -9.21 -18.28 18.17
N GLU A 154 -10.18 -17.64 17.51
CA GLU A 154 -10.99 -18.30 16.49
C GLU A 154 -10.18 -18.66 15.23
N ILE A 155 -9.30 -17.78 14.76
CA ILE A 155 -8.42 -18.08 13.63
C ILE A 155 -7.50 -19.26 13.95
N ARG A 156 -6.89 -19.31 15.15
CA ARG A 156 -6.06 -20.44 15.57
C ARG A 156 -6.83 -21.75 15.63
N LYS A 157 -8.10 -21.69 16.02
CA LYS A 157 -8.98 -22.86 16.06
C LYS A 157 -9.29 -23.39 14.65
N GLY A 158 -9.46 -22.50 13.68
CA GLY A 158 -9.67 -22.85 12.27
C GLY A 158 -8.39 -23.25 11.52
N HIS A 159 -7.23 -22.73 11.95
CA HIS A 159 -5.93 -22.89 11.33
C HIS A 159 -4.87 -23.31 12.37
N PRO A 160 -4.91 -24.56 12.84
CA PRO A 160 -4.04 -25.03 13.92
C PRO A 160 -2.56 -25.06 13.55
N ALA A 161 -2.23 -25.15 12.25
CA ALA A 161 -0.85 -25.11 11.76
C ALA A 161 -0.29 -23.68 11.62
N ALA A 162 -1.12 -22.63 11.77
CA ALA A 162 -0.69 -21.23 11.68
C ALA A 162 0.11 -20.72 12.91
N GLU A 163 0.76 -21.61 13.65
CA GLU A 163 1.54 -21.25 14.83
C GLU A 163 2.77 -20.41 14.47
N THR A 164 2.99 -19.39 15.30
CA THR A 164 4.10 -18.44 15.19
C THR A 164 5.44 -19.15 15.40
N LYS A 165 6.19 -19.43 14.31
CA LYS A 165 7.65 -19.53 14.36
C LYS A 165 8.20 -18.14 14.77
N ASP A 166 8.27 -17.90 16.08
CA ASP A 166 9.00 -16.77 16.65
C ASP A 166 10.50 -17.09 16.56
N GLY A 167 11.14 -16.66 15.48
CA GLY A 167 12.59 -16.75 15.28
C GLY A 167 12.99 -17.48 14.00
N GLU A 168 13.67 -16.74 13.13
CA GLU A 168 14.68 -17.18 12.14
C GLU A 168 14.45 -18.51 11.42
N GLU A 169 14.00 -18.43 10.16
CA GLU A 169 14.73 -18.83 8.94
C GLU A 169 13.73 -18.92 7.78
N GLU A 170 14.00 -18.18 6.69
CA GLU A 170 13.39 -18.41 5.39
C GLU A 170 13.89 -19.76 4.86
N GLY A 171 13.29 -20.85 5.34
CA GLY A 171 13.40 -22.18 4.76
C GLY A 171 12.13 -22.47 3.97
N GLU A 172 12.28 -22.76 2.69
CA GLU A 172 11.21 -23.26 1.82
C GLU A 172 10.71 -24.62 2.36
N GLU A 173 9.71 -24.58 3.25
CA GLU A 173 8.92 -25.77 3.59
C GLU A 173 7.80 -25.91 2.55
N GLU A 174 8.06 -26.75 1.54
CA GLU A 174 7.04 -27.30 0.65
C GLU A 174 6.02 -28.10 1.49
N GLY A 175 4.82 -27.55 1.69
CA GLY A 175 3.70 -28.31 2.26
C GLY A 175 2.64 -27.55 3.06
N GLU A 176 2.83 -26.28 3.41
CA GLU A 176 1.76 -25.51 4.09
C GLU A 176 0.65 -25.10 3.12
N GLU A 177 -0.60 -25.46 3.45
CA GLU A 177 -1.79 -24.96 2.74
C GLU A 177 -1.80 -23.42 2.81
N GLU A 178 -2.02 -22.76 1.67
CA GLU A 178 -2.01 -21.31 1.52
C GLU A 178 -2.89 -20.58 2.57
N GLY A 179 -3.96 -21.24 3.02
CA GLY A 179 -4.83 -20.76 4.10
C GLY A 179 -4.13 -20.58 5.44
N ASP A 180 -3.27 -21.51 5.85
CA ASP A 180 -2.56 -21.46 7.14
C ASP A 180 -1.47 -20.39 7.14
N ARG A 181 -0.79 -20.20 6.00
CA ARG A 181 0.19 -19.10 5.82
C ARG A 181 -0.47 -17.73 5.96
N ASN A 182 -1.60 -17.54 5.30
CA ASN A 182 -2.37 -16.29 5.37
C ASN A 182 -2.90 -16.05 6.80
N ALA A 183 -3.37 -17.10 7.48
CA ALA A 183 -3.78 -17.04 8.87
C ALA A 183 -2.61 -16.63 9.80
N ALA A 184 -1.41 -17.18 9.61
CA ALA A 184 -0.22 -16.86 10.41
C ALA A 184 0.22 -15.40 10.25
N VAL A 185 0.17 -14.85 9.03
CA VAL A 185 0.44 -13.41 8.77
C VAL A 185 -0.60 -12.55 9.49
N ARG A 186 -1.89 -12.90 9.37
CA ARG A 186 -2.99 -12.15 10.00
C ARG A 186 -2.90 -12.16 11.53
N ILE A 187 -2.59 -13.31 12.15
CA ILE A 187 -2.37 -13.44 13.60
C ILE A 187 -1.22 -12.52 14.06
N ARG A 188 -0.07 -12.54 13.36
CA ARG A 188 1.09 -11.70 13.72
C ARG A 188 0.76 -10.20 13.69
N THR A 189 0.02 -9.75 12.69
CA THR A 189 -0.42 -8.35 12.59
C THR A 189 -1.33 -7.97 13.75
N MET A 190 -2.33 -8.80 14.05
CA MET A 190 -3.25 -8.54 15.18
C MET A 190 -2.53 -8.57 16.53
N GLN A 191 -1.55 -9.45 16.75
CA GLN A 191 -0.75 -9.49 17.98
C GLN A 191 0.08 -8.21 18.19
N ARG A 192 0.61 -7.62 17.11
CA ARG A 192 1.31 -6.32 17.18
C ARG A 192 0.37 -5.21 17.63
N GLU A 193 -0.85 -5.17 17.08
CA GLU A 193 -1.88 -4.21 17.45
C GLU A 193 -2.32 -4.40 18.91
N VAL A 194 -2.58 -5.63 19.35
CA VAL A 194 -2.88 -5.99 20.76
C VAL A 194 -1.78 -5.46 21.69
N LYS A 195 -0.50 -5.62 21.33
CA LYS A 195 0.63 -5.13 22.12
C LYS A 195 0.65 -3.59 22.21
N GLN A 196 0.31 -2.90 21.12
CA GLN A 196 0.22 -1.45 21.10
C GLN A 196 -0.95 -0.94 21.96
N LEU A 197 -2.14 -1.54 21.82
CA LEU A 197 -3.33 -1.18 22.58
C LEU A 197 -3.13 -1.40 24.08
N LYS A 198 -2.55 -2.53 24.50
CA LYS A 198 -2.21 -2.78 25.91
C LYS A 198 -1.25 -1.74 26.48
N ARG A 199 -0.28 -1.28 25.68
CA ARG A 199 0.66 -0.22 26.09
C ARG A 199 -0.05 1.13 26.23
N ALA A 200 -0.90 1.48 25.27
CA ALA A 200 -1.66 2.72 25.29
C ALA A 200 -2.60 2.78 26.51
N LEU A 201 -3.40 1.74 26.72
CA LEU A 201 -4.35 1.64 27.84
C LEU A 201 -3.65 1.76 29.21
N LYS A 202 -2.49 1.11 29.37
CA LYS A 202 -1.69 1.22 30.60
C LYS A 202 -1.20 2.65 30.84
N SER A 203 -0.75 3.35 29.79
CA SER A 203 -0.29 4.74 29.91
C SER A 203 -1.41 5.69 30.34
N THR A 204 -2.64 5.47 29.87
CA THR A 204 -3.82 6.26 30.28
C THR A 204 -4.31 5.95 31.69
N ALA A 205 -4.08 4.74 32.21
CA ALA A 205 -4.44 4.37 33.58
C ALA A 205 -3.45 4.93 34.64
N ASP A 206 -2.21 5.20 34.24
CA ASP A 206 -1.15 5.77 35.08
C ASP A 206 -1.12 7.32 35.06
N SER A 207 -2.05 7.98 34.35
CA SER A 207 -2.17 9.45 34.21
C SER A 207 -3.36 9.99 35.01
#